data_AF-A0A415E8L1-F1
#
_entry.id   AF-A0A415E8L1-F1
#
_cell.length_a   1.000
_cell.length_b   1.000
_cell.length_c   1.000
_cell.angle_alpha   90.00
_cell.angle_beta   90.00
_cell.angle_gamma   90.00
#
_symmetry.space_group_name_H-M   'P 1'
#
loop_
_entity.id
_entity.type
_entity.pdbx_description
1 polymer ?
#
loop_
_entity_poly.entity_id
_entity_poly.type
_entity_poly.pdbx_seq_one_letter_code
_entity_poly.pdbx_strand_id
1 'polypeptide(L)' 'MDKKSRDYEVCLCYHTTRGEIEDIIKETGVQDLKTLCETAKVGDKCGGCREDLQMILDDMAAESEN' A
#
# COMPACT_ATOMS: atom_id res chain seq x y z
N MET A 1 -13.92 9.50 -3.58
CA MET A 1 -12.78 8.88 -4.29
C MET A 1 -12.81 7.41 -3.96
N ASP A 2 -12.70 6.56 -4.97
CA ASP A 2 -12.68 5.12 -4.78
C ASP A 2 -11.27 4.67 -4.36
N LYS A 3 -11.07 4.36 -3.08
CA LYS A 3 -9.79 3.89 -2.53
C LYS A 3 -9.42 2.47 -2.97
N LYS A 4 -10.32 1.77 -3.67
CA LYS A 4 -10.05 0.47 -4.30
C LYS A 4 -9.54 0.61 -5.74
N SER A 5 -9.66 1.80 -6.35
CA SER A 5 -9.07 2.04 -7.66
C SER A 5 -7.56 1.95 -7.60
N ARG A 6 -6.95 1.29 -8.60
CA ARG A 6 -5.48 1.25 -8.75
C ARG A 6 -4.87 2.63 -8.97
N ASP A 7 -5.65 3.59 -9.50
CA ASP A 7 -5.21 4.97 -9.72
C ASP A 7 -5.31 5.86 -8.45
N TYR A 8 -5.78 5.31 -7.32
CA TYR A 8 -5.85 6.05 -6.07
C TYR A 8 -4.45 6.42 -5.58
N GLU A 9 -4.13 7.72 -5.48
CA GLU A 9 -2.89 8.18 -4.86
C GLU A 9 -2.91 7.96 -3.34
N VAL A 10 -2.22 6.91 -2.89
CA VAL A 10 -2.11 6.52 -1.49
C VAL A 10 -1.18 7.47 -0.74
N CYS A 11 -0.03 7.80 -1.32
CA CYS A 11 0.95 8.68 -0.70
C CYS A 11 1.13 9.98 -1.48
N LEU A 12 0.45 11.05 -1.08
CA LEU A 12 0.55 12.37 -1.71
C LEU A 12 1.95 13.02 -1.59
N CYS A 13 2.80 12.52 -0.68
CA CYS A 13 4.17 13.01 -0.55
C CYS A 13 5.10 12.54 -1.67
N TYR A 14 4.81 11.36 -2.22
CA TYR A 14 5.65 10.66 -3.19
C TYR A 14 4.88 10.27 -4.47
N HIS A 15 3.60 10.65 -4.56
CA HIS A 15 2.69 10.34 -5.67
C HIS A 15 2.60 8.85 -5.98
N THR A 16 2.62 8.01 -4.93
CA THR A 16 2.51 6.55 -5.04
C THR A 16 1.05 6.15 -5.04
N THR A 17 0.67 5.34 -6.01
CA THR A 17 -0.69 4.84 -6.25
C THR A 17 -0.96 3.49 -5.59
N ARG A 18 -2.24 3.14 -5.41
CA ARG A 18 -2.64 1.81 -4.91
C ARG A 18 -2.11 0.69 -5.80
N GLY A 19 -2.14 0.88 -7.12
CA GLY A 19 -1.65 -0.13 -8.07
C GLY A 19 -0.17 -0.46 -7.85
N GLU A 20 0.68 0.55 -7.64
CA GLU A 20 2.10 0.35 -7.33
C GLU A 20 2.29 -0.39 -5.99
N ILE A 21 1.50 -0.06 -4.97
CA ILE A 21 1.56 -0.75 -3.66
C ILE A 21 1.15 -2.22 -3.80
N GLU A 22 0.06 -2.51 -4.51
CA GLU A 22 -0.39 -3.88 -4.77
C GLU A 22 0.66 -4.70 -5.52
N ASP A 23 1.32 -4.10 -6.51
CA ASP A 23 2.36 -4.77 -7.29
C ASP A 23 3.57 -5.08 -6.41
N ILE A 24 4.01 -4.15 -5.55
CA ILE A 24 5.08 -4.39 -4.58
C ILE A 24 4.73 -5.53 -3.63
N ILE A 25 3.49 -5.58 -3.12
CA ILE A 25 3.04 -6.66 -2.23
C ILE A 25 3.10 -8.01 -2.95
N LYS A 26 2.63 -8.09 -4.20
CA LYS A 26 2.66 -9.33 -5.00
C LYS A 26 4.08 -9.78 -5.33
N GLU A 27 4.95 -8.85 -5.70
CA GLU A 27 6.33 -9.16 -6.12
C GLU A 27 7.23 -9.54 -4.95
N THR A 28 7.04 -8.90 -3.79
CA THR A 28 7.92 -9.10 -2.62
C THR A 28 7.36 -10.06 -1.58
N GLY A 29 6.04 -10.29 -1.59
CA GLY A 29 5.36 -11.09 -0.57
C GLY A 29 5.34 -10.42 0.81
N VAL A 30 5.50 -9.10 0.89
CA VAL A 30 5.45 -8.37 2.17
C VAL A 30 4.06 -8.45 2.81
N GLN A 31 4.01 -8.69 4.11
CA GLN A 31 2.75 -8.88 4.85
C GLN A 31 2.62 -7.95 6.06
N ASP A 32 3.54 -7.02 6.26
CA ASP A 32 3.50 -6.06 7.37
C ASP A 32 3.77 -4.61 6.92
N LEU A 33 3.15 -3.68 7.64
CA LEU A 33 3.19 -2.25 7.30
C LEU A 33 4.61 -1.67 7.32
N LYS A 34 5.46 -2.13 8.23
CA LYS A 34 6.80 -1.57 8.39
C LYS A 34 7.65 -1.90 7.17
N THR A 35 7.73 -3.18 6.82
CA THR A 35 8.49 -3.63 5.65
C THR A 35 7.88 -3.10 4.36
N LEU A 36 6.55 -2.93 4.28
CA LEU A 36 5.91 -2.29 3.14
C LEU A 36 6.36 -0.83 2.98
N CYS A 37 6.34 -0.04 4.05
CA CYS A 37 6.81 1.36 4.02
C CYS A 37 8.28 1.46 3.60
N GLU A 38 9.15 0.57 4.11
CA GLU A 38 10.57 0.53 3.76
C GLU A 38 10.80 0.15 2.29
N THR A 39 10.05 -0.84 1.80
CA THR A 39 10.17 -1.36 0.42
C THR A 39 9.62 -0.38 -0.61
N ALA A 40 8.43 0.17 -0.34
CA ALA A 40 7.77 1.13 -1.21
C ALA A 40 8.31 2.56 -1.06
N LYS A 41 9.19 2.81 -0.08
CA LYS A 41 9.79 4.13 0.22
C LYS A 41 8.73 5.22 0.46
N VAL A 42 7.72 4.87 1.24
CA VAL A 42 6.60 5.76 1.59
C VAL A 42 6.36 5.77 3.11
N GLY A 43 5.53 6.69 3.57
CA GLY A 43 5.11 6.72 4.98
C GLY A 43 6.16 7.26 5.96
N ASP A 44 7.30 7.76 5.49
CA ASP A 44 8.38 8.35 6.29
C ASP A 44 8.38 9.90 6.32
N LYS A 45 7.72 10.58 5.38
CA LYS A 45 7.65 12.06 5.32
C LYS A 45 6.62 12.67 6.26
N CYS A 46 5.33 12.35 6.09
CA CYS A 46 4.24 12.86 6.94
C CYS A 46 3.49 11.76 7.69
N GLY A 47 3.63 10.50 7.29
CA GLY A 47 2.95 9.34 7.89
C GLY A 47 1.46 9.21 7.56
N GLY A 48 0.83 10.18 6.90
CA GLY A 48 -0.63 10.20 6.65
C GLY A 48 -1.16 9.04 5.78
N CYS A 49 -0.32 8.40 4.99
CA CYS A 49 -0.72 7.26 4.14
C CYS A 49 -0.70 5.90 4.84
N ARG A 50 -0.21 5.82 6.10
CA ARG A 50 0.01 4.54 6.79
C ARG A 50 -1.28 3.74 7.02
N GLU A 51 -2.39 4.42 7.31
CA GLU A 51 -3.70 3.77 7.46
C GLU A 51 -4.18 3.15 6.14
N ASP A 52 -4.02 3.86 5.03
CA ASP A 52 -4.38 3.35 3.71
C ASP A 52 -3.47 2.20 3.26
N LEU A 53 -2.17 2.25 3.59
CA LEU A 53 -1.24 1.16 3.35
C LEU A 53 -1.61 -0.11 4.13
N GLN A 54 -2.02 0.02 5.40
CA GLN A 54 -2.50 -1.11 6.20
C GLN A 54 -3.78 -1.69 5.61
N MET A 55 -4.71 -0.85 5.17
CA MET A 55 -5.95 -1.29 4.51
C MET A 55 -5.67 -2.11 3.25
N ILE A 56 -4.68 -1.70 2.43
CA ILE A 56 -4.29 -2.44 1.23
C ILE A 56 -3.70 -3.81 1.58
N LEU A 57 -2.85 -3.89 2.63
CA LEU A 57 -2.33 -5.17 3.12
C LEU A 57 -3.45 -6.11 3.55
N ASP A 58 -4.40 -5.62 4.35
CA ASP A 58 -5.51 -6.41 4.87
C ASP A 58 -6.43 -6.90 3.74
N ASP A 59 -6.71 -6.03 2.76
CA ASP A 59 -7.48 -6.38 1.56
C ASP A 59 -6.84 -7.52 0.78
N MET A 60 -5.52 -7.42 0.53
CA MET A 60 -4.79 -8.40 -0.25
C MET A 60 -4.61 -9.74 0.47
N ALA A 61 -4.48 -9.71 1.80
CA ALA A 61 -4.48 -10.91 2.61
C ALA A 61 -5.82 -11.65 2.49
N ALA A 62 -6.94 -10.93 2.57
CA ALA A 62 -8.28 -11.52 2.44
C ALA A 62 -8.55 -12.09 1.04
N GLU A 63 -8.01 -11.51 -0.03
CA GLU A 63 -8.13 -12.03 -1.40
C GLU A 63 -7.34 -13.34 -1.64
N SER A 64 -6.28 -13.58 -0.87
CA SER A 64 -5.40 -14.74 -1.03
C SER A 64 -5.94 -16.03 -0.38
N GLU A 65 -6.99 -15.91 0.45
CA GLU A 65 -7.61 -17.03 1.17
C GLU A 65 -8.89 -17.56 0.48
N ASN A 66 -9.16 -17.11 -0.76
CA ASN A 66 -10.38 -17.42 -1.51
C ASN A 66 -10.09 -17.91 -2.93
#